data_AF-A0A366EW90-F1
#
_entry.id   AF-A0A366EW90-F1
#
_cell.length_a   1.000
_cell.length_b   1.000
_cell.length_c   1.000
_cell.angle_alpha   90.00
_cell.angle_beta   90.00
_cell.angle_gamma   90.00
#
_symmetry.space_group_name_H-M   'P 1'
#
loop_
_entity.id
_entity.type
_entity.pdbx_description
1 polymer ?
#
loop_
_entity_poly.entity_id
_entity_poly.type
_entity_poly.pdbx_seq_one_letter_code
_entity_poly.pdbx_strand_id
1 'polypeptide(L)'
;MKISIYILLLLVSAVVAIGWSWKRLLDFNTYKKPFLEGVALQFLFLLFASVWWLITEDTTDGVIGVFYYFLAFLTIMVVHGFTLHYLFSKKKMQEREE
;
A
#
# COMPACT_ATOMS: atom_id res chain seq x y z
N MET A 1 -14.55 18.19 -3.53
CA MET A 1 -14.65 17.47 -2.23
C MET A 1 -14.32 15.98 -2.35
N LYS A 2 -14.90 15.23 -3.30
CA LYS A 2 -14.68 13.78 -3.47
C LYS A 2 -13.21 13.39 -3.80
N ILE A 3 -12.52 14.16 -4.65
CA ILE A 3 -11.10 13.93 -4.99
C ILE A 3 -10.13 14.14 -3.81
N SER A 4 -10.43 15.07 -2.91
CA SER A 4 -9.59 15.31 -1.72
C SER A 4 -9.65 14.12 -0.77
N ILE A 5 -10.83 13.51 -0.61
CA ILE A 5 -11.05 12.28 0.16
C ILE A 5 -10.34 11.10 -0.51
N TYR A 6 -10.36 11.03 -1.85
CA TYR A 6 -9.63 10.05 -2.64
C TYR A 6 -8.11 10.07 -2.36
N ILE A 7 -7.49 11.25 -2.46
CA ILE A 7 -6.05 11.41 -2.21
C ILE A 7 -5.73 11.06 -0.75
N LEU A 8 -6.58 11.47 0.19
CA LEU A 8 -6.39 11.20 1.61
C LEU A 8 -6.44 9.68 1.91
N LEU A 9 -7.43 8.96 1.39
CA LEU A 9 -7.53 7.50 1.57
C LEU A 9 -6.34 6.76 0.95
N LEU A 10 -5.86 7.21 -0.22
CA LEU A 10 -4.66 6.67 -0.84
C LEU A 10 -3.43 6.87 0.03
N LEU A 11 -3.19 8.08 0.52
CA LEU A 11 -2.05 8.38 1.38
C LEU A 11 -2.10 7.59 2.68
N VAL A 12 -3.27 7.52 3.34
CA VAL A 12 -3.44 6.74 4.56
C VAL A 12 -3.16 5.26 4.31
N SER A 13 -3.71 4.68 3.23
CA SER A 13 -3.46 3.26 2.91
C SER A 13 -1.99 2.97 2.60
N ALA A 14 -1.29 3.89 1.93
CA ALA A 14 0.13 3.78 1.66
C ALA A 14 0.95 3.82 2.94
N VAL A 15 0.70 4.81 3.81
CA VAL A 15 1.41 4.98 5.09
C VAL A 15 1.16 3.79 6.01
N VAL A 16 -0.07 3.32 6.12
CA VAL A 16 -0.43 2.16 6.94
C VAL A 16 0.26 0.89 6.44
N ALA A 17 0.25 0.63 5.13
CA ALA A 17 0.90 -0.55 4.57
C ALA A 17 2.42 -0.51 4.75
N ILE A 18 3.06 0.61 4.42
CA ILE A 18 4.51 0.78 4.57
C ILE A 18 4.92 0.73 6.05
N GLY A 19 4.18 1.42 6.93
CA GLY A 19 4.45 1.43 8.36
C GLY A 19 4.26 0.05 9.01
N TRP A 20 3.23 -0.69 8.60
CA TRP A 20 3.00 -2.06 9.07
C TRP A 20 4.14 -2.99 8.64
N SER A 21 4.53 -2.91 7.37
CA SER A 21 5.59 -3.72 6.82
C SER A 21 6.97 -3.34 7.38
N TRP A 22 7.22 -2.07 7.68
CA TRP A 22 8.41 -1.65 8.44
C TRP A 22 8.44 -2.31 9.83
N LYS A 23 7.36 -2.17 10.60
CA LYS A 23 7.28 -2.76 11.95
C LYS A 23 7.54 -4.26 11.92
N ARG A 24 6.94 -4.96 10.96
CA ARG A 24 7.14 -6.41 10.80
C ARG A 24 8.54 -6.77 10.32
N LEU A 25 9.25 -5.90 9.62
CA LEU A 25 10.62 -6.16 9.22
C LEU A 25 11.61 -6.13 10.41
N LEU A 26 11.26 -5.43 11.48
CA LEU A 26 11.98 -5.51 12.75
C LEU A 26 11.74 -6.87 13.44
N ASP A 27 10.48 -7.34 13.44
CA ASP A 27 10.07 -8.60 14.09
C ASP A 27 10.51 -9.87 13.33
N PHE A 28 10.69 -9.82 12.00
CA PHE A 28 11.02 -10.98 11.17
C PHE A 28 12.34 -10.80 10.42
N ASN A 29 13.18 -11.84 10.40
CA ASN A 29 14.40 -11.89 9.55
C ASN A 29 14.12 -12.28 8.09
N THR A 30 12.92 -11.99 7.58
CA THR A 30 12.57 -12.29 6.19
C THR A 30 11.75 -11.17 5.55
N TYR A 31 12.06 -10.87 4.29
CA TYR A 31 11.40 -9.84 3.48
C TYR A 31 10.02 -10.27 2.95
N LYS A 32 9.84 -11.56 2.65
CA LYS A 32 8.66 -12.06 1.93
C LYS A 32 7.35 -11.87 2.70
N LYS A 33 7.37 -12.14 4.01
CA LYS A 33 6.18 -12.11 4.86
C LYS A 33 5.67 -10.68 5.12
N PRO A 34 6.51 -9.70 5.52
CA PRO A 34 6.10 -8.30 5.64
C PRO A 34 5.59 -7.71 4.33
N PHE A 35 6.17 -8.10 3.19
CA PHE A 35 5.71 -7.66 1.86
C PHE A 35 4.29 -8.18 1.57
N LEU A 36 4.06 -9.49 1.69
CA LEU A 36 2.75 -10.11 1.46
C LEU A 36 1.65 -9.54 2.37
N GLU A 37 1.96 -9.29 3.65
CA GLU A 37 1.00 -8.70 4.60
C GLU A 37 0.62 -7.28 4.21
N GLY A 38 1.59 -6.43 3.85
CA GLY A 38 1.28 -5.06 3.43
C GLY A 38 0.60 -4.98 2.05
N VAL A 39 0.89 -5.92 1.14
CA VAL A 39 0.15 -6.08 -0.13
C VAL A 39 -1.30 -6.49 0.12
N ALA A 40 -1.55 -7.44 1.03
CA ALA A 40 -2.90 -7.85 1.40
C ALA A 40 -3.69 -6.69 2.00
N LEU A 41 -3.07 -5.88 2.87
CA LEU A 41 -3.64 -4.65 3.41
C LEU A 41 -3.99 -3.64 2.32
N GLN A 42 -3.06 -3.36 1.41
CA GLN A 42 -3.30 -2.48 0.25
C GLN A 42 -4.45 -2.97 -0.63
N PHE A 43 -4.54 -4.29 -0.83
CA PHE A 43 -5.59 -4.89 -1.64
C PHE A 43 -6.97 -4.77 -0.98
N LEU A 44 -7.05 -4.89 0.34
CA LEU A 44 -8.28 -4.61 1.08
C LEU A 44 -8.71 -3.14 0.91
N PHE A 45 -7.78 -2.20 1.01
CA PHE A 45 -8.08 -0.78 0.76
C PHE A 45 -8.58 -0.54 -0.67
N LEU A 46 -7.97 -1.19 -1.67
CA LEU A 46 -8.43 -1.14 -3.05
C LEU A 46 -9.87 -1.63 -3.19
N LEU A 47 -10.22 -2.76 -2.57
CA LEU A 47 -11.58 -3.30 -2.59
C LEU A 47 -12.59 -2.33 -1.98
N PHE A 48 -12.32 -1.81 -0.77
CA PHE A 48 -13.22 -0.86 -0.12
C PHE A 48 -13.40 0.43 -0.93
N ALA A 49 -12.30 0.96 -1.46
CA ALA A 49 -12.31 2.16 -2.29
C ALA A 49 -13.09 1.95 -3.61
N SER A 50 -12.94 0.77 -4.22
CA SER A 50 -13.62 0.41 -5.46
C SER A 50 -15.12 0.27 -5.26
N VAL A 51 -15.54 -0.43 -4.21
CA VAL A 51 -16.96 -0.58 -3.85
C VAL A 51 -17.58 0.77 -3.53
N TRP A 52 -16.88 1.63 -2.79
CA TRP A 52 -17.35 2.98 -2.48
C TRP A 52 -17.61 3.82 -3.75
N TRP A 53 -16.68 3.79 -4.71
CA TRP A 53 -16.84 4.54 -5.96
C TRP A 53 -18.02 4.05 -6.80
N LEU A 54 -18.22 2.74 -6.88
CA LEU A 54 -19.36 2.17 -7.61
C LEU A 54 -20.72 2.50 -6.98
N ILE A 55 -20.77 2.77 -5.68
CA ILE A 55 -22.00 3.12 -4.97
C ILE A 55 -22.31 4.63 -5.05
N THR A 56 -21.28 5.47 -5.14
CA THR A 56 -21.42 6.92 -4.92
C THR A 56 -21.44 7.77 -6.19
N GLU A 57 -21.21 7.16 -7.35
CA GLU A 57 -21.11 7.82 -8.66
C GLU A 57 -21.83 7.02 -9.74
N ASP A 58 -22.17 7.68 -10.84
CA ASP A 58 -22.79 7.03 -12.00
C ASP A 58 -21.87 5.94 -12.57
N THR A 59 -22.45 4.93 -13.23
CA THR A 59 -21.75 3.69 -13.57
C THR A 59 -20.45 3.92 -14.36
N THR A 60 -20.45 4.87 -15.30
CA THR A 60 -19.27 5.21 -16.10
C THR A 60 -18.16 5.86 -15.27
N ASP A 61 -18.49 6.84 -14.43
CA ASP A 61 -17.53 7.54 -13.56
C ASP A 61 -17.06 6.65 -12.41
N GLY A 62 -17.93 5.78 -11.91
CA GLY A 62 -17.64 4.70 -10.98
C GLY A 62 -16.51 3.79 -11.47
N VAL A 63 -16.66 3.26 -12.68
CA VAL A 63 -15.65 2.37 -13.29
C VAL A 63 -14.33 3.11 -13.55
N ILE A 64 -14.38 4.36 -14.01
CA ILE A 64 -13.19 5.19 -14.19
C ILE A 64 -12.47 5.43 -12.85
N GLY A 65 -13.20 5.71 -11.78
CA GLY A 65 -12.65 5.87 -10.43
C GLY A 65 -11.96 4.60 -9.92
N VAL A 66 -12.57 3.42 -10.13
CA VAL A 66 -11.96 2.12 -9.82
C VAL A 66 -10.65 1.92 -10.58
N PHE A 67 -10.63 2.27 -11.87
CA PHE A 67 -9.42 2.14 -12.70
C PHE A 67 -8.27 3.02 -12.19
N TYR A 68 -8.57 4.27 -11.80
CA TYR A 68 -7.56 5.14 -11.18
C TYR A 68 -7.05 4.59 -9.84
N TYR A 69 -7.92 4.03 -9.01
CA TYR A 69 -7.51 3.35 -7.77
C TYR A 69 -6.60 2.15 -8.03
N PHE A 70 -6.88 1.38 -9.08
CA PHE A 70 -6.04 0.25 -9.47
C PHE A 70 -4.65 0.70 -9.91
N LEU A 71 -4.55 1.75 -10.74
CA LEU A 71 -3.25 2.33 -11.13
C LEU A 71 -2.45 2.87 -9.93
N ALA A 72 -3.14 3.54 -9.00
CA ALA A 72 -2.52 4.04 -7.78
C ALA A 72 -2.03 2.89 -6.89
N PHE A 73 -2.82 1.83 -6.74
CA PHE A 73 -2.44 0.61 -6.03
C PHE A 73 -1.17 -0.04 -6.62
N LEU A 74 -1.10 -0.20 -7.96
CA LEU A 74 0.09 -0.73 -8.62
C LEU A 74 1.33 0.12 -8.33
N THR A 75 1.18 1.45 -8.39
CA THR A 75 2.26 2.39 -8.09
C THR A 75 2.73 2.26 -6.65
N ILE A 76 1.80 2.19 -5.69
CA ILE A 76 2.15 2.05 -4.27
C ILE A 76 2.79 0.69 -4.00
N MET A 77 2.35 -0.40 -4.64
CA MET A 77 2.99 -1.71 -4.52
C MET A 77 4.47 -1.68 -4.93
N VAL A 78 4.78 -0.99 -6.03
CA VAL A 78 6.16 -0.82 -6.49
C VAL A 78 6.97 -0.03 -5.45
N VAL A 79 6.48 1.12 -5.01
CA VAL A 79 7.13 1.95 -3.98
C VAL A 79 7.33 1.17 -2.67
N HIS A 80 6.33 0.40 -2.27
CA HIS A 80 6.36 -0.41 -1.06
C HIS A 80 7.41 -1.51 -1.13
N GLY A 81 7.53 -2.20 -2.28
CA GLY A 81 8.60 -3.17 -2.52
C GLY A 81 9.99 -2.55 -2.44
N PHE A 82 10.21 -1.41 -3.10
CA PHE A 82 11.47 -0.67 -3.00
C PHE A 82 11.80 -0.25 -1.57
N THR A 83 10.80 0.27 -0.85
CA THR A 83 10.96 0.68 0.54
C THR A 83 11.40 -0.51 1.39
N LEU A 84 10.64 -1.61 1.39
CA LEU A 84 10.99 -2.82 2.14
C LEU A 84 12.39 -3.36 1.79
N HIS A 85 12.78 -3.31 0.50
CA HIS A 85 14.09 -3.79 0.07
C HIS A 85 15.21 -2.93 0.65
N TYR A 86 15.04 -1.60 0.60
CA TYR A 86 15.96 -0.66 1.23
C TYR A 86 16.08 -0.89 2.74
N LEU A 87 14.97 -1.11 3.44
CA LEU A 87 14.95 -1.38 4.88
C LEU A 87 15.65 -2.66 5.26
N PHE A 88 15.40 -3.72 4.49
CA PHE A 88 16.07 -5.00 4.69
C PHE A 88 17.57 -4.90 4.47
N SER A 89 17.99 -4.20 3.39
CA SER A 89 19.41 -3.93 3.13
C SER A 89 20.06 -3.18 4.29
N LYS A 90 19.38 -2.16 4.82
CA LYS A 90 19.88 -1.37 5.96
C LYS A 90 19.99 -2.21 7.23
N LYS A 91 18.96 -3.00 7.57
CA LYS A 91 18.99 -3.93 8.73
C LYS A 91 20.18 -4.88 8.65
N LYS A 92 20.41 -5.49 7.48
CA LYS A 92 21.51 -6.44 7.27
C LYS A 92 22.90 -5.81 7.34
N MET A 93 23.03 -4.51 7.03
CA MET A 93 24.29 -3.78 7.24
C MET A 93 24.54 -3.54 8.73
N GLN A 94 23.52 -3.16 9.50
CA GLN A 94 23.65 -2.97 10.95
C GLN A 94 24.04 -4.27 11.67
N GLU A 95 23.40 -5.40 11.32
CA GLU A 95 23.74 -6.73 11.88
C GLU A 95 25.17 -7.21 11.54
N ARG A 96 25.89 -6.56 10.61
CA ARG A 96 27.29 -6.87 10.29
C ARG A 96 28.29 -5.98 11.03
N GLU A 97 27.84 -4.81 11.48
CA GLU A 97 28.66 -3.81 12.18
C GLU A 97 28.61 -4.00 13.71
N GLU A 98 27.62 -4.74 14.22
CA GLU A 98 27.53 -5.25 15.60
C GLU A 98 28.23 -6.61 15.75
#